data_AF-A0A2T5UBY2-F1
#
_entry.id   AF-A0A2T5UBY2-F1
#
_cell.length_a   1.000
_cell.length_b   1.000
_cell.length_c   1.000
_cell.angle_alpha   90.00
_cell.angle_beta   90.00
_cell.angle_gamma   90.00
#
_symmetry.space_group_name_H-M   'P 1'
#
loop_
_entity.id
_entity.type
_entity.pdbx_description
1 polymer ?
#
loop_
_entity_poly.entity_id
_entity_poly.type
_entity_poly.pdbx_seq_one_letter_code
_entity_poly.pdbx_strand_id
1 'polypeptide(L)'
;MTKQYHTLEGLKRAAVKRRKAKGCTHHAALELEARDAGFNDYHDARHAFERRKPDSAMSGLTTGRIFHQGNLEILEMAPKLAAALKHQRDLDIADAGLHAPEPEINHRGVVVSSRYGSSRELATMSSILDALPDRARDRIESIWCDSGAGACYTVAIRPDQWLDFLPDFIRETTMSVAGGFNSLTVEDHSHHVYFDPDWDEDEYISD
;
A
#
# COMPACT_ATOMS: atom_id res chain seq x y z
N MET A 1 -32.19 -6.96 1.89
CA MET A 1 -31.47 -7.31 0.64
C MET A 1 -30.07 -7.72 1.03
N THR A 2 -29.69 -8.97 0.80
CA THR A 2 -28.33 -9.47 1.09
C THR A 2 -27.36 -8.79 0.14
N LYS A 3 -26.31 -8.16 0.65
CA LYS A 3 -25.29 -7.52 -0.18
C LYS A 3 -24.42 -8.59 -0.83
N GLN A 4 -24.23 -8.55 -2.13
CA GLN A 4 -23.35 -9.49 -2.82
C GLN A 4 -21.99 -8.86 -3.09
N TYR A 5 -20.93 -9.52 -2.63
CA TYR A 5 -19.55 -9.15 -2.93
C TYR A 5 -18.94 -10.21 -3.83
N HIS A 6 -18.32 -9.79 -4.94
CA HIS A 6 -17.67 -10.70 -5.89
C HIS A 6 -16.28 -11.16 -5.41
N THR A 7 -15.65 -10.42 -4.50
CA THR A 7 -14.31 -10.69 -3.98
C THR A 7 -14.22 -10.31 -2.50
N LEU A 8 -13.26 -10.91 -1.78
CA LEU A 8 -12.95 -10.56 -0.39
C LEU A 8 -12.58 -9.07 -0.26
N GLU A 9 -11.81 -8.55 -1.19
CA GLU A 9 -11.42 -7.13 -1.24
C GLU A 9 -12.63 -6.20 -1.44
N GLY A 10 -13.67 -6.65 -2.14
CA GLY A 10 -14.94 -5.93 -2.24
C GLY A 10 -15.65 -5.79 -0.89
N LEU A 11 -15.64 -6.85 -0.09
CA LEU A 11 -16.21 -6.86 1.27
C LEU A 11 -15.41 -5.95 2.21
N LYS A 12 -14.07 -6.05 2.20
CA LYS A 12 -13.20 -5.18 3.01
C LYS A 12 -13.40 -3.69 2.69
N ARG A 13 -13.48 -3.33 1.40
CA ARG A 13 -13.76 -1.94 0.98
C ARG A 13 -15.12 -1.44 1.48
N ALA A 14 -16.14 -2.29 1.49
CA ALA A 14 -17.45 -1.92 2.05
C ALA A 14 -17.38 -1.69 3.57
N ALA A 15 -16.59 -2.49 4.28
CA ALA A 15 -16.38 -2.31 5.71
C ALA A 15 -15.68 -0.98 6.02
N VAL A 16 -14.67 -0.58 5.23
CA VAL A 16 -14.05 0.75 5.37
C VAL A 16 -15.07 1.88 5.18
N LYS A 17 -15.97 1.77 4.20
CA LYS A 17 -17.04 2.77 3.99
C LYS A 17 -18.02 2.82 5.17
N ARG A 18 -18.41 1.65 5.69
CA ARG A 18 -19.30 1.54 6.86
C ARG A 18 -18.66 2.13 8.11
N ARG A 19 -17.37 1.86 8.33
CA ARG A 19 -16.57 2.43 9.42
C ARG A 19 -16.68 3.95 9.44
N LYS A 20 -16.39 4.59 8.30
CA LYS A 20 -16.46 6.05 8.12
C LYS A 20 -17.86 6.62 8.33
N ALA A 21 -18.91 5.88 7.94
CA ALA A 21 -20.29 6.34 8.04
C ALA A 21 -20.89 6.18 9.44
N LYS A 22 -20.50 5.14 10.19
CA LYS A 22 -21.11 4.78 11.48
C LYS A 22 -20.21 5.02 12.69
N GLY A 23 -18.93 5.34 12.50
CA GLY A 23 -17.99 5.53 13.61
C GLY A 23 -17.76 4.27 14.44
N CYS A 24 -17.92 3.08 13.85
CA CYS A 24 -17.63 1.81 14.52
C CYS A 24 -16.20 1.36 14.21
N THR A 25 -15.69 0.34 14.93
CA THR A 25 -14.36 -0.23 14.65
C THR A 25 -14.31 -0.91 13.29
N HIS A 26 -13.11 -1.10 12.73
CA HIS A 26 -12.96 -1.77 11.43
C HIS A 26 -13.41 -3.25 11.50
N HIS A 27 -13.03 -3.96 12.56
CA HIS A 27 -13.47 -5.33 12.81
C HIS A 27 -15.00 -5.43 12.90
N ALA A 28 -15.65 -4.55 13.68
CA ALA A 28 -17.11 -4.51 13.74
C ALA A 28 -17.74 -4.22 12.36
N ALA A 29 -17.09 -3.36 11.55
CA ALA A 29 -17.56 -3.10 10.20
C ALA A 29 -17.40 -4.32 9.28
N LEU A 30 -16.31 -5.09 9.39
CA LEU A 30 -16.08 -6.33 8.65
C LEU A 30 -17.12 -7.40 9.02
N GLU A 31 -17.35 -7.61 10.32
CA GLU A 31 -18.37 -8.53 10.83
C GLU A 31 -19.77 -8.15 10.31
N LEU A 32 -20.11 -6.86 10.35
CA LEU A 32 -21.40 -6.39 9.87
C LEU A 32 -21.54 -6.53 8.34
N GLU A 33 -20.49 -6.29 7.56
CA GLU A 33 -20.55 -6.50 6.11
C GLU A 33 -20.55 -7.98 5.72
N ALA A 34 -19.87 -8.84 6.48
CA ALA A 34 -19.91 -10.29 6.30
C ALA A 34 -21.31 -10.85 6.57
N ARG A 35 -21.95 -10.42 7.67
CA ARG A 35 -23.34 -10.77 8.00
C ARG A 35 -24.33 -10.24 6.96
N ASP A 36 -24.15 -9.00 6.51
CA ASP A 36 -24.99 -8.43 5.46
C ASP A 36 -24.81 -9.15 4.11
N ALA A 37 -23.67 -9.81 3.91
CA ALA A 37 -23.38 -10.66 2.76
C ALA A 37 -23.83 -12.13 2.92
N GLY A 38 -24.42 -12.47 4.06
CA GLY A 38 -24.95 -13.80 4.34
C GLY A 38 -23.93 -14.79 4.89
N PHE A 39 -22.76 -14.34 5.33
CA PHE A 39 -21.79 -15.15 6.07
C PHE A 39 -22.08 -15.08 7.57
N ASN A 40 -21.61 -16.08 8.33
CA ASN A 40 -21.81 -16.09 9.78
C ASN A 40 -20.95 -15.02 10.48
N ASP A 41 -19.71 -14.89 10.03
CA ASP A 41 -18.70 -13.94 10.50
C ASP A 41 -17.71 -13.62 9.37
N TYR A 42 -16.77 -12.70 9.62
CA TYR A 42 -15.76 -12.33 8.63
C TYR A 42 -14.79 -13.49 8.30
N HIS A 43 -14.52 -14.37 9.28
CA HIS A 43 -13.63 -15.51 9.08
C HIS A 43 -14.23 -16.52 8.08
N ASP A 44 -15.52 -16.82 8.19
CA ASP A 44 -16.28 -17.65 7.25
C ASP A 44 -16.27 -17.03 5.84
N ALA A 45 -16.45 -15.71 5.73
CA ALA A 45 -16.34 -15.00 4.46
C ALA A 45 -14.94 -15.14 3.84
N ARG A 46 -13.88 -14.96 4.63
CA ARG A 46 -12.48 -15.12 4.19
C ARG A 46 -12.23 -16.53 3.63
N HIS A 47 -12.59 -17.57 4.39
CA HIS A 47 -12.45 -18.97 3.95
C HIS A 47 -13.27 -19.28 2.68
N ALA A 48 -14.43 -18.66 2.50
CA ALA A 48 -15.26 -18.86 1.31
C ALA A 48 -14.64 -18.22 0.05
N PHE A 49 -14.00 -17.05 0.18
CA PHE A 49 -13.33 -16.38 -0.94
C PHE A 49 -11.96 -16.98 -1.27
N GLU A 50 -11.21 -17.45 -0.27
CA GLU A 50 -9.93 -18.14 -0.48
C GLU A 50 -10.13 -19.47 -1.23
N ARG A 51 -11.18 -20.23 -0.91
CA ARG A 51 -11.57 -21.46 -1.64
C ARG A 51 -12.04 -21.22 -3.08
N ARG A 52 -12.36 -19.97 -3.45
CA ARG A 52 -12.83 -19.60 -4.80
C ARG A 52 -11.70 -19.17 -5.75
N LYS A 53 -10.45 -19.06 -5.30
CA LYS A 53 -9.31 -18.83 -6.22
C LYS A 53 -9.08 -20.11 -7.03
N PRO A 54 -9.23 -20.10 -8.37
CA PRO A 54 -8.71 -21.20 -9.17
C PRO A 54 -7.18 -21.13 -9.19
N ASP A 55 -6.52 -22.30 -9.11
CA ASP A 55 -5.08 -22.45 -9.31
C ASP A 55 -4.67 -21.79 -10.63
N SER A 56 -4.02 -20.63 -10.56
CA SER A 56 -3.41 -20.00 -11.73
C SER A 56 -1.95 -20.42 -11.80
N ALA A 57 -1.73 -21.57 -12.43
CA ALA A 57 -0.42 -21.98 -12.92
C ALA A 57 -0.05 -21.17 -14.18
N MET A 58 1.25 -20.81 -14.26
CA MET A 58 2.05 -20.62 -15.47
C MET A 58 1.60 -19.55 -16.50
N SER A 59 2.34 -18.44 -16.52
CA SER A 59 2.60 -17.67 -17.75
C SER A 59 4.02 -17.12 -17.67
N GLY A 60 4.94 -17.78 -18.38
CA GLY A 60 6.30 -17.32 -18.58
C GLY A 60 6.33 -16.17 -19.58
N LEU A 61 7.02 -15.09 -19.19
CA LEU A 61 7.59 -14.13 -20.13
C LEU A 61 9.04 -13.91 -19.74
N THR A 62 9.91 -14.57 -20.51
CA THR A 62 11.35 -14.33 -20.53
C THR A 62 11.60 -12.91 -21.04
N THR A 63 11.84 -11.96 -20.15
CA THR A 63 12.42 -10.66 -20.52
C THR A 63 13.90 -10.69 -20.15
N GLY A 64 14.75 -10.88 -21.16
CA GLY A 64 16.20 -10.82 -21.00
C GLY A 64 16.62 -9.45 -20.44
N ARG A 65 17.33 -9.47 -19.30
CA ARG A 65 18.01 -8.30 -18.74
C ARG A 65 19.19 -7.94 -19.64
N ILE A 66 19.12 -6.77 -20.27
CA ILE A 66 20.32 -6.06 -20.75
C ILE A 66 20.74 -5.13 -19.61
N PHE A 67 21.84 -5.44 -18.94
CA PHE A 67 22.49 -4.50 -18.01
C PHE A 67 23.26 -3.47 -18.86
N HIS A 68 22.77 -2.23 -18.94
CA HIS A 68 23.60 -1.10 -19.37
C HIS A 68 24.18 -0.43 -18.14
N GLN A 69 25.49 -0.58 -17.97
CA GLN A 69 26.28 0.17 -17.01
C GLN A 69 26.54 1.55 -17.62
N GLY A 70 25.58 2.47 -17.43
CA GLY A 70 25.68 3.85 -17.92
C GLY A 70 26.20 4.78 -16.84
N ASN A 71 27.27 5.52 -17.14
CA ASN A 71 27.70 6.68 -16.35
C ASN A 71 26.55 7.69 -16.25
N LEU A 72 26.18 8.07 -15.02
CA LEU A 72 25.22 9.15 -14.76
C LEU A 72 25.92 10.50 -14.91
N GLU A 73 25.74 11.16 -16.04
CA GLU A 73 26.07 12.57 -16.21
C GLU A 73 24.89 13.43 -15.74
N ILE A 74 25.10 14.26 -14.71
CA ILE A 74 24.13 15.27 -14.28
C ILE A 74 24.31 16.49 -15.19
N LEU A 75 23.45 16.63 -16.18
CA LEU A 75 23.42 17.80 -17.06
C LEU A 75 22.61 18.91 -16.38
N GLU A 76 23.22 20.09 -16.19
CA GLU A 76 22.49 21.25 -15.69
C GLU A 76 21.41 21.68 -16.69
N MET A 77 20.16 21.69 -16.23
CA MET A 77 19.01 22.07 -17.06
C MET A 77 18.91 23.59 -17.15
N ALA A 78 18.85 24.12 -18.37
CA ALA A 78 18.68 25.54 -18.61
C ALA A 78 17.36 26.05 -17.96
N PRO A 79 17.37 27.22 -17.28
CA PRO A 79 16.21 27.72 -16.52
C PRO A 79 14.92 27.84 -17.34
N LYS A 80 15.05 28.18 -18.63
CA LYS A 80 13.91 28.25 -19.55
C LYS A 80 13.30 26.88 -19.85
N LEU A 81 14.12 25.84 -19.96
CA LEU A 81 13.65 24.46 -20.16
C LEU A 81 12.99 23.94 -18.89
N ALA A 82 13.59 24.22 -17.73
CA ALA A 82 12.99 23.88 -16.43
C ALA A 82 11.61 24.55 -16.26
N ALA A 83 11.49 25.83 -16.61
CA ALA A 83 10.24 26.57 -16.55
C ALA A 83 9.20 26.04 -17.55
N ALA A 84 9.60 25.69 -18.77
CA ALA A 84 8.72 25.14 -19.79
C ALA A 84 8.21 23.75 -19.41
N LEU A 85 9.08 22.88 -18.90
CA LEU A 85 8.69 21.54 -18.42
C LEU A 85 7.77 21.62 -17.20
N LYS A 86 8.05 22.54 -16.26
CA LYS A 86 7.15 22.80 -15.14
C LYS A 86 5.78 23.27 -15.62
N HIS A 87 5.75 24.20 -16.56
CA HIS A 87 4.50 24.72 -17.10
C HIS A 87 3.69 23.64 -17.84
N GLN A 88 4.35 22.82 -18.66
CA GLN A 88 3.71 21.70 -19.34
C GLN A 88 3.14 20.69 -18.34
N ARG A 89 3.92 20.31 -17.32
CA ARG A 89 3.47 19.44 -16.23
C ARG A 89 2.26 20.02 -15.50
N ASP A 90 2.27 21.30 -15.20
CA ASP A 90 1.16 21.96 -14.49
C ASP A 90 -0.12 22.00 -15.38
N LEU A 91 0.03 22.09 -16.70
CA LEU A 91 -1.07 21.93 -17.66
C LEU A 91 -1.56 20.47 -17.73
N ASP A 92 -0.65 19.51 -17.77
CA ASP A 92 -0.99 18.08 -17.79
C ASP A 92 -1.70 17.65 -16.49
N ILE A 93 -1.33 18.23 -15.34
CA ILE A 93 -2.01 18.06 -14.04
C ILE A 93 -3.43 18.64 -14.09
N ALA A 94 -3.59 19.82 -14.71
CA ALA A 94 -4.89 20.47 -14.82
C ALA A 94 -5.82 19.74 -15.80
N ASP A 95 -5.28 19.16 -16.87
CA ASP A 95 -6.02 18.46 -17.93
C ASP A 95 -6.42 17.02 -17.52
N ALA A 96 -5.57 16.32 -16.76
CA ALA A 96 -5.80 14.93 -16.36
C ALA A 96 -6.90 14.72 -15.28
N GLY A 97 -7.36 15.79 -14.61
CA GLY A 97 -8.38 15.69 -13.56
C GLY A 97 -8.01 14.75 -12.39
N LEU A 98 -8.99 14.21 -11.67
CA LEU A 98 -8.86 13.32 -10.48
C LEU A 98 -8.07 12.01 -10.71
N HIS A 99 -7.55 11.78 -11.91
CA HIS A 99 -6.87 10.56 -12.35
C HIS A 99 -5.50 10.82 -13.00
N ALA A 100 -4.86 11.94 -12.69
CA ALA A 100 -3.48 12.18 -13.09
C ALA A 100 -2.57 10.99 -12.69
N PRO A 101 -1.83 10.38 -13.64
CA PRO A 101 -0.82 9.39 -13.31
C PRO A 101 0.34 10.08 -12.57
N GLU A 102 0.40 9.79 -11.28
CA GLU A 102 1.57 9.78 -10.38
C GLU A 102 2.23 11.11 -9.96
N PRO A 103 2.73 11.13 -8.72
CA PRO A 103 4.18 11.20 -8.60
C PRO A 103 4.65 10.10 -7.65
N GLU A 104 5.25 9.05 -8.20
CA GLU A 104 6.20 8.30 -7.40
C GLU A 104 7.27 9.29 -6.97
N ILE A 105 7.44 9.45 -5.65
CA ILE A 105 8.50 10.30 -5.11
C ILE A 105 9.64 9.39 -4.68
N ASN A 106 10.86 9.79 -4.99
CA ASN A 106 12.02 9.18 -4.37
C ASN A 106 12.24 9.85 -3.00
N HIS A 107 12.04 9.11 -1.92
CA HIS A 107 12.29 9.57 -0.55
C HIS A 107 13.44 8.75 0.04
N ARG A 108 14.59 9.41 0.23
CA ARG A 108 15.82 8.78 0.78
C ARG A 108 16.22 7.47 0.08
N GLY A 109 16.11 7.42 -1.25
CA GLY A 109 16.45 6.24 -2.04
C GLY A 109 15.35 5.18 -2.13
N VAL A 110 14.19 5.40 -1.51
CA VAL A 110 13.00 4.53 -1.58
C VAL A 110 11.96 5.14 -2.51
N VAL A 111 11.38 4.34 -3.39
CA VAL A 111 10.26 4.77 -4.23
C VAL A 111 8.97 4.76 -3.40
N VAL A 112 8.31 5.91 -3.28
CA VAL A 112 7.05 6.07 -2.55
C VAL A 112 5.95 6.41 -3.53
N SER A 113 4.95 5.56 -3.66
CA SER A 113 3.84 5.79 -4.59
C SER A 113 2.49 5.40 -4.00
N SER A 114 1.42 5.99 -4.52
CA SER A 114 0.06 5.66 -4.07
C SER A 114 -0.88 5.64 -5.25
N ARG A 115 -1.92 4.80 -5.17
CA ARG A 115 -2.88 4.57 -6.26
C ARG A 115 -3.47 5.84 -6.88
N TYR A 116 -3.74 6.86 -6.06
CA TYR A 116 -4.29 8.15 -6.52
C TYR A 116 -3.32 9.33 -6.32
N GLY A 117 -2.05 9.08 -5.99
CA GLY A 117 -1.07 10.15 -5.75
C GLY A 117 -1.44 11.08 -4.59
N SER A 118 -2.17 10.59 -3.59
CA SER A 118 -2.67 11.42 -2.48
C SER A 118 -1.50 11.97 -1.66
N SER A 119 -1.34 13.30 -1.63
CA SER A 119 -0.24 13.95 -0.89
C SER A 119 -0.20 13.57 0.60
N ARG A 120 -1.38 13.34 1.21
CA ARG A 120 -1.46 12.88 2.60
C ARG A 120 -0.86 11.48 2.77
N GLU A 121 -1.16 10.56 1.86
CA GLU A 121 -0.65 9.18 1.92
C GLU A 121 0.85 9.14 1.64
N LEU A 122 1.32 9.92 0.66
CA LEU A 122 2.74 10.07 0.37
C LEU A 122 3.51 10.63 1.59
N ALA A 123 2.93 11.61 2.29
CA ALA A 123 3.53 12.16 3.51
C ALA A 123 3.58 11.13 4.65
N THR A 124 2.51 10.34 4.85
CA THR A 124 2.50 9.25 5.85
C THR A 124 3.57 8.21 5.54
N MET A 125 3.65 7.73 4.30
CA MET A 125 4.67 6.74 3.90
C MET A 125 6.09 7.29 4.06
N SER A 126 6.32 8.56 3.72
CA SER A 126 7.62 9.22 3.95
C SER A 126 7.96 9.30 5.44
N SER A 127 6.98 9.56 6.30
CA SER A 127 7.16 9.59 7.76
C SER A 127 7.49 8.21 8.33
N ILE A 128 6.86 7.14 7.80
CA ILE A 128 7.20 5.75 8.16
C ILE A 128 8.66 5.48 7.81
N LEU A 129 9.09 5.84 6.60
CA LEU A 129 10.48 5.67 6.18
C LEU A 129 11.46 6.50 7.01
N ASP A 130 11.10 7.72 7.41
CA ASP A 130 11.94 8.58 8.26
C ASP A 130 12.14 7.99 9.67
N ALA A 131 11.15 7.27 10.20
CA ALA A 131 11.23 6.60 11.49
C ALA A 131 12.05 5.31 11.47
N LEU A 132 12.21 4.67 10.30
CA LEU A 132 13.07 3.51 10.16
C LEU A 132 14.56 3.88 10.31
N PRO A 133 15.36 3.10 11.06
CA PRO A 133 16.81 3.17 11.02
C PRO A 133 17.36 2.99 9.60
N ASP A 134 18.47 3.66 9.29
CA ASP A 134 19.08 3.62 7.95
C ASP A 134 19.33 2.19 7.46
N ARG A 135 19.83 1.31 8.33
CA ARG A 135 20.08 -0.11 8.01
C ARG A 135 18.82 -0.87 7.54
N ALA A 136 17.64 -0.51 8.03
CA ALA A 136 16.38 -1.09 7.57
C ALA A 136 15.89 -0.40 6.30
N ARG A 137 15.96 0.93 6.26
CA ARG A 137 15.52 1.74 5.11
C ARG A 137 16.30 1.43 3.83
N ASP A 138 17.62 1.26 3.91
CA ASP A 138 18.50 0.95 2.77
C ASP A 138 18.14 -0.37 2.08
N ARG A 139 17.34 -1.21 2.73
CA ARG A 139 16.86 -2.49 2.18
C ARG A 139 15.53 -2.35 1.45
N ILE A 140 14.78 -1.27 1.66
CA ILE A 140 13.44 -1.08 1.09
C ILE A 140 13.55 -0.45 -0.29
N GLU A 141 13.14 -1.18 -1.32
CA GLU A 141 13.08 -0.69 -2.70
C GLU A 141 11.94 0.31 -2.87
N SER A 142 10.74 -0.05 -2.41
CA SER A 142 9.55 0.79 -2.54
C SER A 142 8.56 0.60 -1.40
N ILE A 143 7.73 1.61 -1.18
CA ILE A 143 6.52 1.54 -0.39
C ILE A 143 5.36 2.10 -1.21
N TRP A 144 4.29 1.32 -1.30
CA TRP A 144 3.10 1.66 -2.06
C TRP A 144 1.85 1.65 -1.18
N CYS A 145 0.92 2.59 -1.41
CA CYS A 145 -0.37 2.62 -0.73
C CYS A 145 -1.57 2.52 -1.69
N ASP A 146 -2.50 1.57 -1.44
CA ASP A 146 -3.84 1.61 -2.03
C ASP A 146 -4.68 2.66 -1.29
N SER A 147 -4.54 3.92 -1.67
CA SER A 147 -5.31 5.04 -1.12
C SER A 147 -6.84 4.88 -1.28
N GLY A 148 -7.31 4.00 -2.17
CA GLY A 148 -8.73 3.64 -2.29
C GLY A 148 -9.24 2.73 -1.16
N ALA A 149 -8.35 1.93 -0.58
CA ALA A 149 -8.58 1.15 0.64
C ALA A 149 -8.17 1.93 1.91
N GLY A 150 -7.24 2.89 1.79
CA GLY A 150 -6.71 3.73 2.85
C GLY A 150 -5.79 2.95 3.80
N ALA A 151 -4.61 3.49 4.12
CA ALA A 151 -3.63 2.83 4.99
C ALA A 151 -3.38 1.35 4.67
N CYS A 152 -3.31 1.02 3.37
CA CYS A 152 -3.09 -0.32 2.85
C CYS A 152 -1.74 -0.31 2.14
N TYR A 153 -0.71 -0.84 2.80
CA TYR A 153 0.67 -0.68 2.39
C TYR A 153 1.25 -1.97 1.82
N THR A 154 2.05 -1.84 0.76
CA THR A 154 2.96 -2.89 0.28
C THR A 154 4.38 -2.32 0.31
N VAL A 155 5.28 -3.02 0.97
CA VAL A 155 6.69 -2.66 1.10
C VAL A 155 7.52 -3.70 0.38
N ALA A 156 8.18 -3.30 -0.70
CA ALA A 156 9.09 -4.17 -1.45
C ALA A 156 10.51 -4.03 -0.90
N ILE A 157 11.15 -5.16 -0.62
CA ILE A 157 12.55 -5.25 -0.21
C ILE A 157 13.42 -5.51 -1.44
N ARG A 158 14.57 -4.82 -1.50
CA ARG A 158 15.56 -5.01 -2.56
C ARG A 158 15.99 -6.48 -2.66
N PRO A 159 16.35 -6.95 -3.87
CA PRO A 159 16.85 -8.31 -4.06
C PRO A 159 18.00 -8.65 -3.11
N ASP A 160 17.93 -9.83 -2.50
CA ASP A 160 18.95 -10.37 -1.58
C ASP A 160 19.23 -9.50 -0.34
N GLN A 161 18.32 -8.57 0.00
CA GLN A 161 18.41 -7.72 1.19
C GLN A 161 17.39 -8.09 2.28
N TRP A 162 16.68 -9.19 2.13
CA TRP A 162 15.77 -9.69 3.15
C TRP A 162 16.49 -10.00 4.47
N LEU A 163 15.84 -9.67 5.59
CA LEU A 163 16.22 -10.09 6.94
C LEU A 163 14.93 -10.45 7.67
N ASP A 164 14.96 -11.56 8.40
CA ASP A 164 13.74 -12.14 9.01
C ASP A 164 13.00 -11.21 9.97
N PHE A 165 13.71 -10.25 10.59
CA PHE A 165 13.09 -9.28 11.50
C PHE A 165 12.49 -8.04 10.80
N LEU A 166 12.78 -7.81 9.51
CA LEU A 166 12.33 -6.60 8.82
C LEU A 166 10.81 -6.45 8.79
N PRO A 167 10.02 -7.49 8.50
CA PRO A 167 8.57 -7.36 8.44
C PRO A 167 7.96 -6.86 9.75
N ASP A 168 8.33 -7.49 10.88
CA ASP A 168 7.83 -7.10 12.20
C ASP A 168 8.27 -5.69 12.56
N PHE A 169 9.50 -5.33 12.24
CA PHE A 169 10.03 -4.00 12.53
C PHE A 169 9.37 -2.90 11.69
N ILE A 170 9.06 -3.18 10.41
CA ILE A 170 8.29 -2.28 9.55
C ILE A 170 6.86 -2.16 10.08
N ARG A 171 6.24 -3.26 10.54
CA ARG A 171 4.93 -3.24 11.19
C ARG A 171 4.93 -2.33 12.41
N GLU A 172 5.83 -2.55 13.36
CA GLU A 172 5.92 -1.75 14.59
C GLU A 172 6.14 -0.26 14.30
N THR A 173 7.00 0.06 13.33
CA THR A 173 7.23 1.44 12.89
C THR A 173 5.98 2.05 12.26
N THR A 174 5.27 1.27 11.44
CA THR A 174 4.01 1.71 10.82
C THR A 174 2.95 1.99 11.88
N MET A 175 2.80 1.12 12.88
CA MET A 175 1.92 1.34 14.03
C MET A 175 2.29 2.65 14.74
N SER A 176 3.56 2.82 15.12
CA SER A 176 4.02 4.01 15.86
C SER A 176 3.84 5.33 15.12
N VAL A 177 3.87 5.33 13.78
CA VAL A 177 3.81 6.56 12.96
C VAL A 177 2.41 6.84 12.44
N ALA A 178 1.72 5.82 11.95
CA ALA A 178 0.41 5.96 11.30
C ALA A 178 -0.77 5.67 12.25
N GLY A 179 -0.50 5.12 13.45
CA GLY A 179 -1.51 4.66 14.40
C GLY A 179 -2.23 3.37 13.96
N GLY A 180 -1.78 2.74 12.87
CA GLY A 180 -2.37 1.54 12.32
C GLY A 180 -2.38 1.44 10.79
N PHE A 181 -2.89 0.31 10.31
CA PHE A 181 -3.04 -0.01 8.89
C PHE A 181 -4.20 -0.98 8.65
N ASN A 182 -4.80 -0.92 7.46
CA ASN A 182 -5.82 -1.87 7.01
C ASN A 182 -5.21 -3.14 6.40
N SER A 183 -3.97 -3.05 5.92
CA SER A 183 -3.12 -4.20 5.64
C SER A 183 -1.69 -3.71 5.42
N LEU A 184 -0.74 -4.57 5.75
CA LEU A 184 0.66 -4.35 5.45
C LEU A 184 1.24 -5.64 4.87
N THR A 185 1.78 -5.55 3.67
CA THR A 185 2.57 -6.63 3.06
C THR A 185 4.02 -6.19 3.01
N VAL A 186 4.94 -7.07 3.40
CA VAL A 186 6.38 -6.91 3.20
C VAL A 186 6.86 -8.08 2.36
N GLU A 187 7.46 -7.80 1.22
CA GLU A 187 7.78 -8.83 0.23
C GLU A 187 9.11 -8.59 -0.49
N ASP A 188 9.72 -9.68 -0.94
CA ASP A 188 10.69 -9.69 -2.03
C ASP A 188 10.34 -10.83 -3.01
N HIS A 189 11.25 -11.18 -3.91
CA HIS A 189 11.04 -12.26 -4.88
C HIS A 189 10.83 -13.68 -4.28
N SER A 190 11.25 -13.92 -3.03
CA SER A 190 11.24 -15.23 -2.37
C SER A 190 10.44 -15.25 -1.07
N HIS A 191 10.17 -14.09 -0.48
CA HIS A 191 9.53 -13.92 0.82
C HIS A 191 8.27 -13.04 0.68
N HIS A 192 7.23 -13.40 1.42
CA HIS A 192 5.99 -12.64 1.47
C HIS A 192 5.38 -12.76 2.86
N VAL A 193 5.38 -11.66 3.61
CA VAL A 193 4.78 -11.57 4.95
C VAL A 193 3.60 -10.60 4.88
N TYR A 194 2.43 -11.08 5.29
CA TYR A 194 1.19 -10.32 5.34
C TYR A 194 0.77 -10.11 6.78
N PHE A 195 0.45 -8.87 7.12
CA PHE A 195 -0.16 -8.50 8.39
C PHE A 195 -1.63 -8.13 8.18
N ASP A 196 -2.48 -8.75 9.01
CA ASP A 196 -3.89 -8.40 9.14
C ASP A 196 -4.06 -6.95 9.64
N PRO A 197 -5.24 -6.31 9.44
CA PRO A 197 -5.49 -4.97 9.94
C PRO A 197 -5.16 -4.82 11.43
N ASP A 198 -4.51 -3.72 11.79
CA ASP A 198 -4.02 -3.45 13.13
C ASP A 198 -4.09 -1.94 13.39
N TRP A 199 -4.76 -1.51 14.46
CA TRP A 199 -4.97 -0.09 14.80
C TRP A 199 -4.85 0.14 16.30
N ASP A 200 -4.23 1.25 16.72
CA ASP A 200 -3.99 1.59 18.14
C ASP A 200 -5.28 1.81 18.97
N GLU A 201 -6.46 1.82 18.35
CA GLU A 201 -7.76 1.95 19.04
C GLU A 201 -8.27 0.63 19.67
N ASP A 202 -7.49 -0.46 19.64
CA ASP A 202 -7.87 -1.78 20.16
C ASP A 202 -7.60 -1.98 21.68
N GLU A 203 -7.38 -0.91 22.47
CA GLU A 203 -7.51 -1.00 23.93
C GLU A 203 -8.99 -1.17 24.32
N TYR A 204 -9.43 -2.43 24.43
CA TYR A 204 -10.65 -2.79 25.15
C TYR A 204 -10.58 -2.20 26.57
N ILE A 205 -11.33 -1.13 26.84
CA ILE A 205 -11.78 -0.84 28.20
C ILE A 205 -12.78 -1.94 28.54
N SER A 206 -12.30 -2.97 29.25
CA SER A 206 -13.17 -3.91 29.93
C SER A 206 -13.79 -3.19 31.13
N ASP A 207 -15.07 -2.85 31.05
CA ASP A 207 -15.91 -2.62 32.23
C ASP A 207 -16.28 -3.94 32.91
#